data_AF-A0A367PFK2-F1
#
_entry.id   AF-A0A367PFK2-F1
#
_cell.length_a   1.000
_cell.length_b   1.000
_cell.length_c   1.000
_cell.angle_alpha   90.00
_cell.angle_beta   90.00
_cell.angle_gamma   90.00
#
_symmetry.space_group_name_H-M   'P 1'
#
loop_
_entity.id
_entity.type
_entity.pdbx_description
1 polymer ?
#
loop_
_entity_poly.entity_id
_entity_poly.type
_entity_poly.pdbx_seq_one_letter_code
_entity_poly.pdbx_strand_id
1 'polypeptide(L)'
;MSSAHDMRPIIVRRAKSHARPHGNHSWKIAYADFMTAMMALFLVLWLLSSANKKTLEGIAEYFRMPLKVAVVGGEKSSQTPSVIPGGGQDALRKDGETLRARTNEPSDEQRRNEQQEAQRLRALKQRLEQIIENNPMLRQFRPQLLLDITSEGLRIQILDTQNRPMFRTGSATVETYMRTILREIGPVLNELPNKVSLSGHTDAANYSNGERTYSNWELSGDRANASRRELIAGGMQEGKVLRVLGLAATMPLDKEDLLAPVNRRISIVVLNHKAQARFEAENASAAEVSVAAQAGKAAQEMQAGLAAASAPAPTGSKP
;
A
#
# COMPACT_ATOMS: atom_id res chain seq x y z
N MET A 1 -77.11 23.94 -14.27
CA MET A 1 -76.79 25.22 -14.93
C MET A 1 -76.13 26.08 -13.87
N SER A 2 -74.78 26.14 -13.81
CA SER A 2 -73.89 27.17 -14.41
C SER A 2 -74.24 28.59 -13.92
N SER A 3 -73.35 29.52 -13.59
CA SER A 3 -71.97 29.81 -13.99
C SER A 3 -71.40 30.78 -12.92
N ALA A 4 -70.14 30.65 -12.49
CA ALA A 4 -68.94 31.32 -13.00
C ALA A 4 -68.46 32.49 -12.10
N HIS A 5 -67.16 32.42 -11.82
CA HIS A 5 -66.33 33.34 -11.05
C HIS A 5 -66.18 34.72 -11.70
N ASP A 6 -66.12 35.77 -10.87
CA ASP A 6 -65.59 37.09 -11.22
C ASP A 6 -64.33 37.38 -10.37
N MET A 7 -63.16 37.22 -10.97
CA MET A 7 -61.86 37.50 -10.35
C MET A 7 -61.39 38.91 -10.73
N ARG A 8 -61.25 39.81 -9.76
CA ARG A 8 -60.56 41.09 -9.93
C ARG A 8 -59.06 40.93 -9.60
N PRO A 9 -58.14 41.35 -10.49
CA PRO A 9 -56.71 41.12 -10.30
C PRO A 9 -56.06 42.07 -9.27
N ILE A 10 -55.29 41.49 -8.33
CA ILE A 10 -54.47 42.21 -7.36
C ILE A 10 -53.12 42.57 -8.02
N ILE A 11 -52.84 43.85 -8.16
CA ILE A 11 -51.56 44.36 -8.70
C ILE A 11 -50.62 44.65 -7.52
N VAL A 12 -49.66 43.76 -7.26
CA VAL A 12 -48.57 44.01 -6.29
C VAL A 12 -47.34 44.53 -7.02
N ARG A 13 -47.02 45.80 -6.78
CA ARG A 13 -45.83 46.48 -7.33
C ARG A 13 -44.58 46.07 -6.53
N ARG A 14 -43.78 45.13 -7.05
CA ARG A 14 -42.45 44.81 -6.48
C ARG A 14 -41.41 45.85 -6.93
N ALA A 15 -40.85 46.59 -5.98
CA ALA A 15 -39.71 47.47 -6.24
C ALA A 15 -38.46 46.62 -6.55
N LYS A 16 -37.83 46.87 -7.70
CA LYS A 16 -36.51 46.31 -8.02
C LYS A 16 -35.44 47.05 -7.21
N SER A 17 -34.78 46.34 -6.29
CA SER A 17 -33.55 46.84 -5.68
C SER A 17 -32.47 46.93 -6.76
N HIS A 18 -31.88 48.11 -6.95
CA HIS A 18 -30.75 48.30 -7.85
C HIS A 18 -29.52 47.61 -7.27
N ALA A 19 -29.19 46.42 -7.79
CA ALA A 19 -27.88 45.82 -7.58
C ALA A 19 -26.85 46.69 -8.30
N ARG A 20 -25.84 47.17 -7.57
CA ARG A 20 -24.73 47.94 -8.14
C ARG A 20 -24.05 47.08 -9.23
N PRO A 21 -23.69 47.64 -10.38
CA PRO A 21 -22.93 46.92 -11.40
C PRO A 21 -21.49 46.75 -10.90
N HIS A 22 -21.18 45.62 -10.26
CA HIS A 22 -19.80 45.19 -10.07
C HIS A 22 -19.27 44.71 -11.42
N GLY A 23 -18.76 45.67 -12.20
CA GLY A 23 -18.16 45.38 -13.50
C GLY A 23 -17.00 44.40 -13.39
N ASN A 24 -17.02 43.36 -14.21
CA ASN A 24 -15.97 42.90 -15.12
C ASN A 24 -14.48 43.20 -14.76
N HIS A 25 -14.02 42.86 -13.55
CA HIS A 25 -12.58 42.91 -13.18
C HIS A 25 -11.88 41.53 -13.22
N SER A 26 -12.61 40.44 -13.47
CA SER A 26 -12.03 39.08 -13.47
C SER A 26 -10.90 38.90 -14.48
N TRP A 27 -10.97 39.55 -15.64
CA TRP A 27 -9.92 39.46 -16.67
C TRP A 27 -8.62 40.16 -16.24
N LYS A 28 -8.70 41.21 -15.41
CA LYS A 28 -7.52 41.90 -14.86
C LYS A 28 -6.81 41.05 -13.81
N ILE A 29 -7.56 40.23 -13.07
CA ILE A 29 -6.98 39.28 -12.10
C ILE A 29 -6.22 38.18 -12.85
N ALA A 30 -6.81 37.61 -13.91
CA ALA A 30 -6.13 36.62 -14.74
C ALA A 30 -4.88 37.19 -15.44
N TYR A 31 -4.93 38.45 -15.90
CA TYR A 31 -3.78 39.12 -16.49
C TYR A 31 -2.67 39.41 -15.47
N ALA A 32 -3.04 39.84 -14.25
CA ALA A 32 -2.08 40.04 -13.17
C ALA A 32 -1.39 38.74 -12.76
N ASP A 33 -2.15 37.64 -12.65
CA ASP A 33 -1.62 36.31 -12.32
C ASP A 33 -0.64 35.81 -13.40
N PHE A 34 -0.99 35.99 -14.68
CA PHE A 34 -0.10 35.68 -15.79
C PHE A 34 1.22 36.48 -15.73
N MET A 35 1.14 37.78 -15.44
CA MET A 35 2.33 38.62 -15.30
C MET A 35 3.20 38.22 -14.10
N THR A 36 2.59 37.84 -12.97
CA THR A 36 3.36 37.34 -11.82
C THR A 36 4.01 35.98 -12.08
N ALA A 37 3.34 35.09 -12.82
CA ALA A 37 3.92 33.82 -13.24
C ALA A 37 5.13 34.03 -14.17
N MET A 38 5.04 34.96 -15.13
CA MET A 38 6.17 35.30 -15.99
C MET A 38 7.32 35.97 -15.23
N MET A 39 7.02 36.85 -14.27
CA MET A 39 8.02 37.47 -13.41
C MET A 39 8.76 36.41 -12.58
N ALA A 40 8.04 35.48 -11.96
CA ALA A 40 8.64 34.40 -11.19
C ALA A 40 9.52 33.49 -12.06
N LEU A 41 9.05 33.12 -13.25
CA LEU A 41 9.83 32.34 -14.22
C LEU A 41 11.09 33.09 -14.67
N PHE A 42 10.99 34.39 -14.92
CA PHE A 42 12.11 35.24 -15.30
C PHE A 42 13.14 35.35 -14.17
N LEU A 43 12.72 35.54 -12.92
CA LEU A 43 13.64 35.57 -11.77
C LEU A 43 14.37 34.24 -11.60
N VAL A 44 13.69 33.12 -11.81
CA VAL A 44 14.32 31.78 -11.79
C VAL A 44 15.34 31.66 -12.92
N LEU A 45 14.98 31.99 -14.16
CA LEU A 45 15.90 31.93 -15.30
C LEU A 45 17.09 32.88 -15.14
N TRP A 46 16.86 34.07 -14.58
CA TRP A 46 17.90 35.05 -14.26
C TRP A 46 18.85 34.53 -13.19
N LEU A 47 18.34 33.89 -12.14
CA LEU A 47 19.15 33.22 -11.13
C LEU A 47 19.95 32.06 -11.73
N LEU A 48 19.37 31.26 -12.63
CA LEU A 48 20.11 30.20 -13.33
C LEU A 48 21.21 30.77 -14.24
N SER A 49 20.96 31.89 -14.92
CA SER A 49 21.95 32.52 -15.81
C SER A 49 23.08 33.22 -15.06
N SER A 50 22.81 33.76 -13.86
CA SER A 50 23.82 34.44 -13.03
C SER A 50 24.52 33.48 -12.05
N ALA A 51 24.03 32.25 -11.89
CA ALA A 51 24.63 31.26 -11.02
C ALA A 51 25.88 30.63 -11.63
N ASN A 52 26.88 30.38 -10.78
CA ASN A 52 28.13 29.77 -11.19
C ASN A 52 27.88 28.30 -11.60
N LYS A 53 28.57 27.77 -12.61
CA LYS A 53 28.37 26.37 -13.07
C LYS A 53 28.48 25.35 -11.93
N LYS A 54 29.39 25.59 -10.98
CA LYS A 54 29.59 24.75 -9.78
C LYS A 54 28.40 24.74 -8.82
N THR A 55 27.68 25.86 -8.67
CA THR A 55 26.48 25.94 -7.82
C THR A 55 25.27 25.29 -8.49
N LEU A 56 25.17 25.39 -9.82
CA LEU A 56 24.14 24.69 -10.60
C LEU A 56 24.33 23.17 -10.54
N GLU A 57 25.58 22.69 -10.66
CA GLU A 57 25.91 21.28 -10.48
C GLU A 57 25.56 20.79 -9.07
N GLY A 58 25.87 21.55 -8.02
CA GLY A 58 25.52 21.17 -6.64
C GLY A 58 24.01 21.06 -6.39
N ILE A 59 23.21 21.97 -6.94
CA ILE A 59 21.75 21.90 -6.86
C ILE A 59 21.21 20.76 -7.72
N ALA A 60 21.76 20.56 -8.92
CA ALA A 60 21.38 19.44 -9.78
C ALA A 60 21.69 18.09 -9.13
N GLU A 61 22.82 17.94 -8.45
CA GLU A 61 23.19 16.73 -7.70
C GLU A 61 22.17 16.44 -6.58
N TYR A 62 21.71 17.47 -5.87
CA TYR A 62 20.68 17.34 -4.82
C TYR A 62 19.36 16.77 -5.35
N PHE A 63 18.90 17.20 -6.54
CA PHE A 63 17.68 16.67 -7.15
C PHE A 63 17.92 15.38 -7.96
N ARG A 64 19.14 15.15 -8.42
CA ARG A 64 19.57 13.93 -9.11
C ARG A 64 19.91 12.81 -8.17
N MET A 65 20.08 13.04 -6.87
CA MET A 65 20.11 12.00 -5.84
C MET A 65 18.71 11.39 -5.77
N PRO A 66 18.42 10.33 -6.55
CA PRO A 66 17.13 9.72 -6.53
C PRO A 66 17.12 8.82 -5.28
N LEU A 67 15.97 8.26 -5.01
CA LEU A 67 15.64 7.28 -3.96
C LEU A 67 16.65 6.12 -3.74
N LYS A 68 17.73 6.00 -4.51
CA LYS A 68 18.84 5.04 -4.35
C LYS A 68 19.53 5.10 -2.98
N VAL A 69 19.76 6.27 -2.38
CA VAL A 69 20.39 6.32 -1.04
C VAL A 69 19.42 5.91 0.07
N ALA A 70 18.11 6.12 -0.14
CA ALA A 70 17.06 5.66 0.77
C ALA A 70 16.78 4.14 0.64
N VAL A 71 17.13 3.52 -0.48
CA VAL A 71 16.87 2.09 -0.76
C VAL A 71 18.12 1.20 -0.66
N VAL A 72 19.33 1.73 -0.88
CA VAL A 72 20.57 0.91 -1.00
C VAL A 72 21.64 1.20 0.07
N GLY A 73 21.45 2.21 0.95
CA GLY A 73 22.32 2.38 2.12
C GLY A 73 23.81 2.57 1.78
N GLY A 74 24.12 3.47 0.86
CA GLY A 74 25.50 3.88 0.57
C GLY A 74 26.00 5.00 1.50
N GLU A 75 27.29 4.99 1.82
CA GLU A 75 27.97 5.97 2.67
C GLU A 75 27.77 7.40 2.16
N LYS A 76 27.22 8.27 3.01
CA LYS A 76 27.10 9.70 2.74
C LYS A 76 28.43 10.39 3.01
N SER A 77 29.19 10.70 1.95
CA SER A 77 30.24 11.73 2.01
C SER A 77 29.61 13.12 1.92
N SER A 78 29.12 13.64 3.04
CA SER A 78 28.90 15.08 3.22
C SER A 78 28.67 15.38 4.70
N GLN A 79 29.76 15.40 5.47
CA GLN A 79 29.81 16.06 6.76
C GLN A 79 30.24 17.50 6.56
N THR A 80 29.28 18.40 6.27
CA THR A 80 29.32 19.84 6.63
C THR A 80 28.11 20.56 6.05
N PRO A 81 27.23 21.17 6.88
CA PRO A 81 26.29 22.17 6.42
C PRO A 81 26.91 23.56 6.68
N SER A 82 27.85 23.97 5.85
CA SER A 82 28.17 25.40 5.71
C SER A 82 28.90 25.62 4.39
N VAL A 83 28.30 26.45 3.53
CA VAL A 83 28.87 26.85 2.23
C VAL A 83 29.64 28.18 2.36
N ILE A 84 29.76 28.76 3.56
CA ILE A 84 30.46 30.03 3.80
C ILE A 84 31.55 29.84 4.86
N PRO A 85 32.85 29.95 4.51
CA PRO A 85 33.92 29.99 5.49
C PRO A 85 33.80 31.29 6.32
N GLY A 86 33.49 31.18 7.62
CA GLY A 86 33.53 32.31 8.56
C GLY A 86 32.20 32.84 9.09
N GLY A 87 31.06 32.20 8.78
CA GLY A 87 29.76 32.56 9.39
C GLY A 87 29.64 31.99 10.80
N GLY A 88 29.60 32.86 11.81
CA GLY A 88 29.34 32.49 13.20
C GLY A 88 28.02 31.74 13.38
N GLN A 89 27.95 30.93 14.43
CA GLN A 89 26.79 30.13 14.82
C GLN A 89 25.51 30.98 14.92
N ASP A 90 24.50 30.55 14.17
CA ASP A 90 23.22 31.21 13.99
C ASP A 90 22.47 31.32 15.33
N ALA A 91 22.34 32.53 15.86
CA ALA A 91 21.77 32.81 17.19
C ALA A 91 20.25 32.53 17.28
N LEU A 92 19.61 32.13 16.17
CA LEU A 92 18.23 31.66 16.11
C LEU A 92 18.10 30.15 16.38
N ARG A 93 19.21 29.43 16.55
CA ARG A 93 19.19 28.01 16.87
C ARG A 93 18.93 27.83 18.37
N LYS A 94 17.66 27.73 18.74
CA LYS A 94 17.27 27.16 20.04
C LYS A 94 17.71 25.70 20.09
N ASP A 95 18.63 25.39 20.99
CA ASP A 95 18.97 24.02 21.37
C ASP A 95 17.70 23.28 21.81
N GLY A 96 17.23 22.38 20.96
CA GLY A 96 15.97 21.65 21.17
C GLY A 96 15.48 20.91 19.92
N GLU A 97 15.90 21.33 18.72
CA GLU A 97 15.42 20.75 17.45
C GLU A 97 16.39 19.79 16.76
N THR A 98 17.47 19.35 17.42
CA THR A 98 18.42 18.37 16.85
C THR A 98 18.06 16.90 17.13
N LEU A 99 16.94 16.61 17.81
CA LEU A 99 16.55 15.25 18.17
C LEU A 99 15.67 14.52 17.12
N ARG A 100 15.21 15.19 16.06
CA ARG A 100 14.28 14.57 15.08
C ARG A 100 14.89 14.15 13.75
N ALA A 101 16.16 14.45 13.49
CA ALA A 101 16.82 14.09 12.22
C ALA A 101 17.94 13.04 12.34
N ARG A 102 18.24 12.55 13.57
CA ARG A 102 19.25 11.51 13.83
C ARG A 102 18.69 10.19 14.36
N THR A 103 17.38 9.98 14.29
CA THR A 103 16.70 8.87 14.99
C THR A 103 16.41 7.64 14.13
N ASN A 104 16.82 7.62 12.85
CA ASN A 104 16.54 6.50 11.94
C ASN A 104 17.77 5.73 11.46
N GLU A 105 18.95 5.91 12.07
CA GLU A 105 20.00 4.93 11.89
C GLU A 105 19.67 3.71 12.75
N PRO A 106 19.56 2.51 12.16
CA PRO A 106 19.29 1.31 12.94
C PRO A 106 20.41 1.11 13.95
N SER A 107 20.03 0.82 15.20
CA SER A 107 21.02 0.57 16.26
C SER A 107 21.94 -0.59 15.85
N ASP A 108 23.16 -0.64 16.42
CA ASP A 108 24.08 -1.76 16.17
C ASP A 108 23.46 -3.11 16.53
N GLU A 109 22.58 -3.13 17.53
CA GLU A 109 21.79 -4.29 17.91
C GLU A 109 20.76 -4.67 16.83
N GLN A 110 20.02 -3.71 16.29
CA GLN A 110 19.10 -3.96 15.17
C GLN A 110 19.83 -4.51 13.95
N ARG A 111 20.98 -3.94 13.59
CA ARG A 111 21.80 -4.44 12.47
C ARG A 111 22.25 -5.88 12.69
N ARG A 112 22.68 -6.23 13.90
CA ARG A 112 23.05 -7.62 14.25
C ARG A 112 21.86 -8.56 14.17
N ASN A 113 20.70 -8.15 14.67
CA ASN A 113 19.48 -8.96 14.63
C ASN A 113 19.01 -9.20 13.18
N GLU A 114 19.04 -8.17 12.33
CA GLU A 114 18.73 -8.28 10.90
C GLU A 114 19.70 -9.23 10.18
N GLN A 115 21.00 -9.17 10.49
CA GLN A 115 21.99 -10.08 9.92
C GLN A 115 21.77 -11.54 10.35
N GLN A 116 21.50 -11.79 11.63
CA GLN A 116 21.20 -13.12 12.15
C GLN A 116 19.92 -13.69 11.53
N GLU A 117 18.88 -12.86 11.38
CA GLU A 117 17.64 -13.27 10.73
C GLU A 117 17.87 -13.60 9.25
N ALA A 118 18.64 -12.79 8.53
CA ALA A 118 19.00 -13.07 7.15
C ALA A 118 19.76 -14.40 7.01
N GLN A 119 20.62 -14.75 7.97
CA GLN A 119 21.27 -16.06 8.01
C GLN A 119 20.27 -17.21 8.25
N ARG A 120 19.31 -17.05 9.17
CA ARG A 120 18.24 -18.04 9.40
C ARG A 120 17.39 -18.28 8.14
N LEU A 121 17.02 -17.21 7.43
CA LEU A 121 16.26 -17.33 6.18
C LEU A 121 17.07 -18.01 5.07
N ARG A 122 18.39 -17.74 4.98
CA ARG A 122 19.29 -18.45 4.05
C ARG A 122 19.41 -19.94 4.40
N ALA A 123 19.52 -20.27 5.69
CA ALA A 123 19.55 -21.66 6.14
C ALA A 123 18.22 -22.37 5.80
N LEU A 124 17.08 -21.72 6.01
CA LEU A 124 15.77 -22.26 5.62
C LEU A 124 15.67 -22.47 4.10
N LYS A 125 16.18 -21.53 3.29
CA LYS A 125 16.25 -21.69 1.82
C LYS A 125 17.04 -22.93 1.44
N GLN A 126 18.24 -23.10 1.99
CA GLN A 126 19.09 -24.26 1.73
C GLN A 126 18.42 -25.56 2.17
N ARG A 127 17.75 -25.55 3.32
CA ARG A 127 16.97 -26.69 3.83
C ARG A 127 15.86 -27.10 2.86
N LEU A 128 15.11 -26.15 2.33
CA LEU A 128 14.07 -26.40 1.32
C LEU A 128 14.68 -26.92 0.01
N GLU A 129 15.77 -26.34 -0.46
CA GLU A 129 16.49 -26.81 -1.65
C GLU A 129 16.94 -28.27 -1.49
N GLN A 130 17.49 -28.63 -0.33
CA GLN A 130 17.88 -30.00 -0.01
C GLN A 130 16.69 -30.97 0.00
N ILE A 131 15.53 -30.56 0.53
CA ILE A 131 14.33 -31.39 0.54
C ILE A 131 13.81 -31.62 -0.88
N ILE A 132 13.81 -30.57 -1.72
CA ILE A 132 13.43 -30.66 -3.13
C ILE A 132 14.39 -31.57 -3.88
N GLU A 133 15.69 -31.50 -3.59
CA GLU A 133 16.69 -32.36 -4.22
C GLU A 133 16.61 -33.80 -3.74
N ASN A 134 16.42 -34.05 -2.44
CA ASN A 134 16.46 -35.40 -1.88
C ASN A 134 15.16 -36.18 -2.07
N ASN A 135 14.03 -35.52 -2.27
CA ASN A 135 12.75 -36.17 -2.52
C ASN A 135 12.51 -36.34 -4.04
N PRO A 136 12.49 -37.58 -4.59
CA PRO A 136 12.28 -37.80 -6.02
C PRO A 136 10.97 -37.21 -6.54
N MET A 137 9.91 -37.20 -5.71
CA MET A 137 8.62 -36.63 -6.09
C MET A 137 8.67 -35.11 -6.23
N LEU A 138 9.50 -34.41 -5.45
CA LEU A 138 9.66 -32.96 -5.54
C LEU A 138 10.69 -32.55 -6.61
N ARG A 139 11.73 -33.37 -6.80
CA ARG A 139 12.81 -33.11 -7.74
C ARG A 139 12.32 -32.87 -9.16
N GLN A 140 11.30 -33.60 -9.60
CA GLN A 140 10.68 -33.42 -10.93
C GLN A 140 10.01 -32.05 -11.13
N PHE A 141 9.66 -31.37 -10.03
CA PHE A 141 9.03 -30.04 -10.03
C PHE A 141 10.02 -28.92 -9.73
N ARG A 142 11.32 -29.20 -9.56
CA ARG A 142 12.35 -28.17 -9.32
C ARG A 142 12.24 -26.95 -10.26
N PRO A 143 12.01 -27.09 -11.59
CA PRO A 143 11.89 -25.92 -12.47
C PRO A 143 10.68 -25.03 -12.18
N GLN A 144 9.66 -25.57 -11.52
CA GLN A 144 8.43 -24.88 -11.13
C GLN A 144 8.50 -24.31 -9.71
N LEU A 145 9.60 -24.56 -8.97
CA LEU A 145 9.82 -24.11 -7.60
C LEU A 145 10.94 -23.08 -7.58
N LEU A 146 10.59 -21.79 -7.50
CA LEU A 146 11.57 -20.71 -7.41
C LEU A 146 11.70 -20.23 -5.96
N LEU A 147 12.93 -20.24 -5.43
CA LEU A 147 13.23 -19.81 -4.07
C LEU A 147 14.21 -18.64 -4.09
N ASP A 148 13.82 -17.50 -3.54
CA ASP A 148 14.63 -16.28 -3.55
C ASP A 148 14.51 -15.47 -2.25
N ILE A 149 15.61 -14.82 -1.85
CA ILE A 149 15.62 -13.92 -0.70
C ILE A 149 15.25 -12.52 -1.21
N THR A 150 14.20 -11.95 -0.61
CA THR A 150 13.66 -10.63 -0.93
C THR A 150 13.84 -9.68 0.25
N SER A 151 13.50 -8.40 0.07
CA SER A 151 13.47 -7.41 1.16
C SER A 151 12.43 -7.73 2.24
N GLU A 152 11.41 -8.55 1.93
CA GLU A 152 10.37 -8.95 2.89
C GLU A 152 10.68 -10.28 3.59
N GLY A 153 11.64 -11.06 3.07
CA GLY A 153 12.04 -12.34 3.63
C GLY A 153 12.28 -13.40 2.55
N LEU A 154 12.11 -14.69 2.89
CA LEU A 154 12.28 -15.80 1.95
C LEU A 154 10.99 -16.02 1.16
N ARG A 155 11.06 -15.85 -0.17
CA ARG A 155 9.95 -16.08 -1.08
C ARG A 155 10.10 -17.44 -1.76
N ILE A 156 9.01 -18.19 -1.79
CA ILE A 156 8.86 -19.50 -2.42
C ILE A 156 7.72 -19.35 -3.43
N GLN A 157 8.01 -19.49 -4.72
CA GLN A 157 7.02 -19.43 -5.79
C GLN A 157 6.83 -20.80 -6.41
N ILE A 158 5.58 -21.22 -6.53
CA ILE A 158 5.17 -22.45 -7.20
C ILE A 158 4.45 -22.04 -8.48
N LEU A 159 5.08 -22.30 -9.62
CA LEU A 159 4.62 -21.88 -10.94
C LEU A 159 3.82 -22.98 -11.64
N ASP A 160 2.80 -22.59 -12.40
CA ASP A 160 2.18 -23.45 -13.40
C ASP A 160 3.05 -23.56 -14.67
N THR A 161 2.84 -24.65 -15.41
CA THR A 161 3.29 -24.81 -16.79
C THR A 161 2.13 -25.36 -17.63
N GLN A 162 2.20 -25.25 -18.96
CA GLN A 162 1.10 -25.74 -19.82
C GLN A 162 0.74 -27.20 -19.58
N ASN A 163 1.75 -28.05 -19.40
CA ASN A 163 1.53 -29.50 -19.27
C ASN A 163 1.38 -29.96 -17.82
N ARG A 164 1.65 -29.09 -16.83
CA ARG A 164 1.59 -29.40 -15.39
C ARG A 164 1.07 -28.20 -14.58
N PRO A 165 -0.25 -27.92 -14.62
CA PRO A 165 -0.87 -26.86 -13.84
C PRO A 165 -1.10 -27.25 -12.37
N MET A 166 -0.75 -26.40 -11.41
CA MET A 166 -0.90 -26.72 -9.97
C MET A 166 -2.35 -26.79 -9.50
N PHE A 167 -3.27 -26.25 -10.30
CA PHE A 167 -4.70 -26.28 -10.06
C PHE A 167 -5.42 -26.72 -11.32
N ARG A 168 -6.61 -27.32 -11.14
CA ARG A 168 -7.50 -27.58 -12.27
C ARG A 168 -7.84 -26.26 -12.98
N THR A 169 -8.00 -26.33 -14.31
CA THR A 169 -8.35 -25.17 -15.14
C THR A 169 -9.61 -24.50 -14.61
N GLY A 170 -9.54 -23.19 -14.39
CA GLY A 170 -10.67 -22.40 -13.85
C GLY A 170 -11.13 -22.78 -12.44
N SER A 171 -10.35 -23.56 -11.68
CA SER A 171 -10.71 -24.00 -10.33
C SER A 171 -9.64 -23.64 -9.30
N ALA A 172 -10.08 -23.57 -8.04
CA ALA A 172 -9.20 -23.52 -6.87
C ALA A 172 -8.85 -24.91 -6.30
N THR A 173 -9.28 -25.98 -6.97
CA THR A 173 -8.93 -27.35 -6.60
C THR A 173 -7.47 -27.64 -6.96
N VAL A 174 -6.65 -27.94 -5.95
CA VAL A 174 -5.25 -28.32 -6.14
C VAL A 174 -5.12 -29.67 -6.86
N GLU A 175 -4.10 -29.78 -7.70
CA GLU A 175 -3.68 -31.06 -8.25
C GLU A 175 -2.91 -31.91 -7.22
N THR A 176 -2.83 -33.21 -7.45
CA THR A 176 -2.19 -34.16 -6.51
C THR A 176 -0.73 -33.78 -6.21
N TYR A 177 0.02 -33.34 -7.22
CA TYR A 177 1.40 -32.93 -7.03
C TYR A 177 1.55 -31.59 -6.29
N MET A 178 0.65 -30.63 -6.53
CA MET A 178 0.61 -29.38 -5.75
C MET A 178 0.36 -29.67 -4.28
N ARG A 179 -0.58 -30.58 -4.00
CA ARG A 179 -0.83 -31.07 -2.63
C ARG A 179 0.43 -31.65 -2.01
N THR A 180 1.14 -32.53 -2.72
CA THR A 180 2.39 -33.12 -2.20
C THR A 180 3.44 -32.03 -1.92
N ILE A 181 3.67 -31.10 -2.85
CA ILE A 181 4.63 -29.99 -2.67
C ILE A 181 4.30 -29.19 -1.41
N LEU A 182 3.05 -28.77 -1.25
CA LEU A 182 2.65 -27.95 -0.10
C LEU A 182 2.74 -28.72 1.22
N ARG A 183 2.40 -30.00 1.22
CA ARG A 183 2.47 -30.83 2.44
C ARG A 183 3.90 -31.09 2.89
N GLU A 184 4.84 -31.24 1.96
CA GLU A 184 6.25 -31.40 2.28
C GLU A 184 6.88 -30.08 2.75
N ILE A 185 6.46 -28.94 2.20
CA ILE A 185 6.95 -27.62 2.62
C ILE A 185 6.39 -27.22 4.00
N GLY A 186 5.14 -27.57 4.30
CA GLY A 186 4.42 -27.14 5.51
C GLY A 186 5.19 -27.30 6.83
N PRO A 187 5.69 -28.51 7.17
CA PRO A 187 6.48 -28.75 8.38
C PRO A 187 7.76 -27.92 8.45
N VAL A 188 8.46 -27.76 7.32
CA VAL A 188 9.73 -27.04 7.23
C VAL A 188 9.54 -25.56 7.58
N LEU A 189 8.39 -25.00 7.21
CA LEU A 189 8.06 -23.63 7.59
C LEU A 189 7.97 -23.47 9.11
N ASN A 190 7.69 -24.51 9.89
CA ASN A 190 7.64 -24.42 11.35
C ASN A 190 9.03 -24.34 12.03
N GLU A 191 10.12 -24.62 11.30
CA GLU A 191 11.48 -24.57 11.86
C GLU A 191 11.87 -23.14 12.31
N LEU A 192 11.22 -22.11 11.75
CA LEU A 192 11.37 -20.71 12.15
C LEU A 192 10.08 -20.17 12.79
N PRO A 193 10.15 -19.21 13.73
CA PRO A 193 8.96 -18.59 14.33
C PRO A 193 8.25 -17.59 13.39
N ASN A 194 8.92 -17.17 12.32
CA ASN A 194 8.47 -16.15 11.38
C ASN A 194 7.09 -16.44 10.78
N LYS A 195 6.21 -15.43 10.70
CA LYS A 195 4.90 -15.56 10.04
C LYS A 195 5.04 -15.66 8.51
N VAL A 196 3.96 -16.10 7.87
CA VAL A 196 3.90 -16.35 6.43
C VAL A 196 2.80 -15.51 5.77
N SER A 197 3.12 -14.90 4.65
CA SER A 197 2.15 -14.25 3.75
C SER A 197 1.95 -15.14 2.52
N LEU A 198 0.70 -15.45 2.18
CA LEU A 198 0.37 -16.21 0.97
C LEU A 198 -0.28 -15.31 -0.05
N SER A 199 0.06 -15.49 -1.31
CA SER A 199 -0.54 -14.76 -2.43
C SER A 199 -0.79 -15.68 -3.61
N GLY A 200 -1.97 -15.54 -4.21
CA GLY A 200 -2.33 -16.20 -5.46
C GLY A 200 -2.29 -15.22 -6.62
N HIS A 201 -1.78 -15.69 -7.75
CA HIS A 201 -1.70 -14.96 -9.00
C HIS A 201 -2.31 -15.80 -10.11
N THR A 202 -2.98 -15.15 -11.05
CA THR A 202 -3.52 -15.76 -12.27
C THR A 202 -2.89 -15.08 -13.48
N ASP A 203 -3.11 -15.66 -14.66
CA ASP A 203 -2.84 -15.00 -15.93
C ASP A 203 -3.97 -14.02 -16.30
N ALA A 204 -3.76 -13.28 -17.39
CA ALA A 204 -4.76 -12.34 -17.93
C ALA A 204 -5.85 -13.03 -18.76
N ALA A 205 -5.89 -14.36 -18.82
CA ALA A 205 -6.92 -15.08 -19.53
C ALA A 205 -8.29 -14.77 -18.92
N ASN A 206 -9.28 -14.47 -19.76
CA ASN A 206 -10.64 -14.25 -19.30
C ASN A 206 -11.18 -15.53 -18.67
N TYR A 207 -11.69 -15.41 -17.45
CA TYR A 207 -12.38 -16.49 -16.78
C TYR A 207 -13.65 -16.83 -17.56
N SER A 208 -13.68 -18.00 -18.19
CA SER A 208 -14.67 -18.36 -19.22
C SER A 208 -15.95 -19.00 -18.68
N ASN A 209 -16.11 -19.17 -17.36
CA ASN A 209 -17.23 -19.95 -16.80
C ASN A 209 -18.53 -19.16 -16.59
N GLY A 210 -18.76 -18.06 -17.31
CA GLY A 210 -20.11 -17.46 -17.47
C GLY A 210 -20.73 -16.80 -16.22
N GLU A 211 -20.10 -16.88 -15.05
CA GLU A 211 -20.56 -16.17 -13.85
C GLU A 211 -20.05 -14.73 -13.88
N ARG A 212 -20.95 -13.77 -14.10
CA ARG A 212 -20.64 -12.32 -14.08
C ARG A 212 -20.00 -11.84 -12.77
N THR A 213 -20.03 -12.66 -11.73
CA THR A 213 -19.54 -12.34 -10.38
C THR A 213 -18.19 -12.99 -10.06
N TYR A 214 -17.80 -14.05 -10.76
CA TYR A 214 -16.56 -14.77 -10.45
C TYR A 214 -15.49 -14.45 -11.48
N SER A 215 -14.38 -13.91 -11.01
CA SER A 215 -13.27 -13.44 -11.84
C SER A 215 -11.94 -13.99 -11.35
N ASN A 216 -10.88 -13.54 -12.02
CA ASN A 216 -9.51 -13.84 -11.61
C ASN A 216 -9.18 -13.32 -10.19
N TRP A 217 -9.92 -12.34 -9.67
CA TRP A 217 -9.79 -11.89 -8.27
C TRP A 217 -10.20 -12.98 -7.29
N GLU A 218 -11.42 -13.50 -7.41
CA GLU A 218 -11.95 -14.59 -6.58
C GLU A 218 -11.06 -15.84 -6.74
N LEU A 219 -10.74 -16.20 -7.99
CA LEU A 219 -9.89 -17.37 -8.27
C LEU A 219 -8.53 -17.29 -7.60
N SER A 220 -7.87 -16.12 -7.67
CA SER A 220 -6.55 -15.94 -7.06
C SER A 220 -6.59 -16.05 -5.54
N GLY A 221 -7.61 -15.47 -4.89
CA GLY A 221 -7.82 -15.57 -3.44
C GLY A 221 -8.15 -17.01 -3.00
N ASP A 222 -9.01 -17.70 -3.74
CA ASP A 222 -9.41 -19.07 -3.44
C ASP A 222 -8.26 -20.05 -3.60
N ARG A 223 -7.42 -19.89 -4.63
CA ARG A 223 -6.20 -20.69 -4.82
C ARG A 223 -5.17 -20.47 -3.71
N ALA A 224 -5.03 -19.22 -3.24
CA ALA A 224 -4.17 -18.91 -2.11
C ALA A 224 -4.69 -19.58 -0.82
N ASN A 225 -6.01 -19.57 -0.59
CA ASN A 225 -6.64 -20.26 0.54
C ASN A 225 -6.59 -21.79 0.42
N ALA A 226 -6.73 -22.36 -0.78
CA ALA A 226 -6.55 -23.78 -1.01
C ALA A 226 -5.11 -24.21 -0.65
N SER A 227 -4.13 -23.39 -1.05
CA SER A 227 -2.73 -23.62 -0.70
C SER A 227 -2.49 -23.55 0.81
N ARG A 228 -3.10 -22.56 1.50
CA ARG A 228 -3.08 -22.42 2.95
C ARG A 228 -3.57 -23.71 3.64
N ARG A 229 -4.72 -24.24 3.20
CA ARG A 229 -5.30 -25.47 3.77
C ARG A 229 -4.38 -26.67 3.61
N GLU A 230 -3.73 -26.83 2.46
CA GLU A 230 -2.81 -27.95 2.22
C GLU A 230 -1.50 -27.82 3.00
N LEU A 231 -0.97 -26.60 3.21
CA LEU A 231 0.18 -26.39 4.11
C LEU A 231 -0.15 -26.80 5.55
N ILE A 232 -1.33 -26.40 6.05
CA ILE A 232 -1.79 -26.78 7.40
C ILE A 232 -2.03 -28.28 7.49
N ALA A 233 -2.65 -28.88 6.47
CA ALA A 233 -2.83 -30.33 6.38
C ALA A 233 -1.50 -31.09 6.31
N GLY A 234 -0.44 -30.44 5.82
CA GLY A 234 0.94 -30.94 5.85
C GLY A 234 1.62 -30.84 7.22
N GLY A 235 1.05 -30.10 8.17
CA GLY A 235 1.61 -29.90 9.51
C GLY A 235 2.09 -28.48 9.80
N MET A 236 1.92 -27.51 8.90
CA MET A 236 2.19 -26.10 9.21
C MET A 236 1.25 -25.61 10.31
N GLN A 237 1.77 -24.94 11.35
CA GLN A 237 0.90 -24.39 12.40
C GLN A 237 -0.04 -23.32 11.84
N GLU A 238 -1.32 -23.36 12.20
CA GLU A 238 -2.33 -22.45 11.64
C GLU A 238 -2.02 -20.98 11.94
N GLY A 239 -1.56 -20.68 13.16
CA GLY A 239 -1.19 -19.33 13.58
C GLY A 239 0.01 -18.73 12.83
N LYS A 240 0.69 -19.47 11.94
CA LYS A 240 1.78 -18.94 11.10
C LYS A 240 1.28 -17.99 10.02
N VAL A 241 0.07 -18.18 9.54
CA VAL A 241 -0.47 -17.39 8.43
C VAL A 241 -0.83 -16.01 8.93
N LEU A 242 -0.12 -14.98 8.46
CA LEU A 242 -0.43 -13.59 8.78
C LEU A 242 -1.53 -13.04 7.87
N ARG A 243 -1.45 -13.35 6.58
CA ARG A 243 -2.40 -12.88 5.57
C ARG A 243 -2.43 -13.75 4.32
N VAL A 244 -3.54 -13.66 3.60
CA VAL A 244 -3.77 -14.29 2.30
C VAL A 244 -4.22 -13.21 1.32
N LEU A 245 -3.60 -13.16 0.14
CA LEU A 245 -3.86 -12.15 -0.90
C LEU A 245 -4.29 -12.82 -2.21
N GLY A 246 -5.30 -12.26 -2.86
CA GLY A 246 -5.62 -12.54 -4.26
C GLY A 246 -5.21 -11.36 -5.12
N LEU A 247 -4.30 -11.58 -6.08
CA LEU A 247 -3.72 -10.52 -6.91
C LEU A 247 -4.16 -10.57 -8.38
N ALA A 248 -5.01 -11.54 -8.74
CA ALA A 248 -5.45 -11.76 -10.12
C ALA A 248 -4.26 -11.72 -11.11
N ALA A 249 -4.42 -11.01 -12.23
CA ALA A 249 -3.41 -10.81 -13.27
C ALA A 249 -2.58 -9.53 -13.10
N THR A 250 -2.66 -8.85 -11.95
CA THR A 250 -2.08 -7.50 -11.78
C THR A 250 -0.57 -7.50 -11.62
N MET A 251 0.02 -8.63 -11.24
CA MET A 251 1.47 -8.79 -11.04
C MET A 251 2.01 -9.95 -11.89
N PRO A 252 2.06 -9.82 -13.23
CA PRO A 252 2.59 -10.86 -14.10
C PRO A 252 4.10 -11.07 -13.86
N LEU A 253 4.54 -12.32 -13.91
CA LEU A 253 5.94 -12.71 -13.85
C LEU A 253 6.60 -12.51 -15.22
N ASP A 254 5.94 -12.99 -16.27
CA ASP A 254 6.25 -12.69 -17.66
C ASP A 254 5.41 -11.49 -18.10
N LYS A 255 6.07 -10.34 -18.28
CA LYS A 255 5.40 -9.08 -18.66
C LYS A 255 5.17 -8.97 -20.16
N GLU A 256 5.88 -9.75 -20.97
CA GLU A 256 5.77 -9.74 -22.42
C GLU A 256 4.59 -10.60 -22.88
N ASP A 257 4.36 -11.72 -22.20
CA ASP A 257 3.20 -12.58 -22.40
C ASP A 257 2.33 -12.66 -21.13
N LEU A 258 1.26 -11.87 -21.11
CA LEU A 258 0.29 -11.83 -20.00
C LEU A 258 -0.54 -13.13 -19.86
N LEU A 259 -0.60 -13.95 -20.91
CA LEU A 259 -1.30 -15.24 -20.93
C LEU A 259 -0.36 -16.41 -20.56
N ALA A 260 0.92 -16.13 -20.33
CA ALA A 260 1.91 -17.14 -20.03
C ALA A 260 1.51 -17.93 -18.75
N PRO A 261 1.60 -19.27 -18.76
CA PRO A 261 1.29 -20.11 -17.60
C PRO A 261 2.05 -19.75 -16.34
N VAL A 262 3.28 -19.27 -16.47
CA VAL A 262 4.13 -18.87 -15.35
C VAL A 262 3.53 -17.70 -14.54
N ASN A 263 2.58 -16.95 -15.12
CA ASN A 263 1.82 -15.92 -14.40
C ASN A 263 0.84 -16.52 -13.40
N ARG A 264 0.33 -17.74 -13.65
CA ARG A 264 -0.45 -18.53 -12.69
C ARG A 264 0.51 -19.16 -11.68
N ARG A 265 0.55 -18.60 -10.48
CA ARG A 265 1.48 -19.04 -9.43
C ARG A 265 0.97 -18.77 -8.03
N ILE A 266 1.49 -19.53 -7.09
CA ILE A 266 1.35 -19.28 -5.66
C ILE A 266 2.68 -18.77 -5.13
N SER A 267 2.66 -17.66 -4.39
CA SER A 267 3.82 -17.11 -3.74
C SER A 267 3.62 -17.12 -2.22
N ILE A 268 4.52 -17.82 -1.54
CA ILE A 268 4.59 -17.98 -0.10
C ILE A 268 5.82 -17.19 0.38
N VAL A 269 5.62 -16.21 1.24
CA VAL A 269 6.72 -15.39 1.78
C VAL A 269 6.83 -15.64 3.27
N VAL A 270 7.95 -16.20 3.70
CA VAL A 270 8.35 -16.27 5.11
C VAL A 270 8.91 -14.91 5.49
N LEU A 271 8.15 -14.16 6.29
CA LEU A 271 8.39 -12.75 6.56
C LEU A 271 9.58 -12.57 7.50
N ASN A 272 10.46 -11.62 7.20
CA ASN A 272 11.40 -11.10 8.19
C ASN A 272 10.68 -10.25 9.24
N HIS A 273 11.35 -10.00 10.37
CA HIS A 273 10.77 -9.31 11.50
C HIS A 273 10.27 -7.91 11.13
N LYS A 274 11.02 -7.18 10.29
CA LYS A 274 10.68 -5.84 9.85
C LYS A 274 9.40 -5.82 9.00
N ALA A 275 9.27 -6.75 8.05
CA ALA A 275 8.10 -6.87 7.20
C ALA A 275 6.87 -7.33 8.00
N GLN A 276 7.05 -8.30 8.91
CA GLN A 276 5.99 -8.74 9.81
C GLN A 276 5.48 -7.60 10.68
N ALA A 277 6.37 -6.89 11.38
CA ALA A 277 6.01 -5.77 12.25
C ALA A 277 5.30 -4.65 11.49
N ARG A 278 5.73 -4.35 10.25
CA ARG A 278 5.05 -3.37 9.39
C ARG A 278 3.61 -3.79 9.10
N PHE A 279 3.37 -5.05 8.69
CA PHE A 279 2.01 -5.52 8.39
C PHE A 279 1.12 -5.61 9.63
N GLU A 280 1.69 -5.99 10.78
CA GLU A 280 0.95 -5.98 12.06
C GLU A 280 0.58 -4.55 12.48
N ALA A 281 1.48 -3.58 12.29
CA ALA A 281 1.21 -2.17 12.57
C ALA A 281 0.16 -1.56 11.60
N GLU A 282 0.22 -1.90 10.32
CA GLU A 282 -0.81 -1.51 9.33
C GLU A 282 -2.20 -2.01 9.77
N ASN A 283 -2.30 -3.26 10.21
CA ASN A 283 -3.56 -3.82 10.72
C ASN A 283 -4.02 -3.18 12.05
N ALA A 284 -3.09 -2.90 12.97
CA ALA A 284 -3.41 -2.29 14.26
C ALA A 284 -3.90 -0.84 14.11
N SER A 285 -3.25 -0.06 13.26
CA SER A 285 -3.65 1.33 12.98
C SER A 285 -5.04 1.42 12.34
N ALA A 286 -5.40 0.46 11.48
CA ALA A 286 -6.76 0.36 10.95
C ALA A 286 -7.80 0.08 12.06
N ALA A 287 -7.43 -0.73 13.07
CA ALA A 287 -8.29 -0.99 14.21
C ALA A 287 -8.52 0.26 15.07
N GLU A 288 -7.48 1.05 15.35
CA GLU A 288 -7.59 2.31 16.11
C GLU A 288 -8.54 3.32 15.45
N VAL A 289 -8.49 3.46 14.12
CA VAL A 289 -9.43 4.31 13.36
C VAL A 289 -10.87 3.85 13.53
N SER A 290 -11.12 2.53 13.51
CA SER A 290 -12.47 1.98 13.68
C SER A 290 -13.04 2.19 15.08
N VAL A 291 -12.21 2.07 16.12
CA VAL A 291 -12.59 2.30 17.52
C VAL A 291 -12.88 3.78 17.76
N ALA A 292 -12.04 4.69 17.23
CA ALA A 292 -12.28 6.12 17.31
C ALA A 292 -13.58 6.54 16.60
N ALA A 293 -13.89 5.94 15.44
CA ALA A 293 -15.13 6.19 14.72
C ALA A 293 -16.38 5.69 15.47
N GLN A 294 -16.30 4.53 16.12
CA GLN A 294 -17.38 4.00 16.95
C GLN A 294 -17.58 4.83 18.22
N ALA A 295 -16.50 5.26 18.88
CA ALA A 295 -16.56 6.15 20.04
C ALA A 295 -17.16 7.52 19.69
N GLY A 296 -16.83 8.07 18.51
CA GLY A 296 -17.40 9.32 18.02
C GLY A 296 -18.91 9.23 17.76
N LYS A 297 -19.40 8.12 17.18
CA LYS A 297 -20.84 7.87 17.00
C LYS A 297 -21.57 7.72 18.33
N ALA A 298 -21.02 6.95 19.26
CA ALA A 298 -21.59 6.77 20.59
C ALA A 298 -21.67 8.11 21.37
N ALA A 299 -20.66 8.96 21.25
CA ALA A 299 -20.66 10.29 21.85
C ALA A 299 -21.73 11.21 21.23
N GLN A 300 -21.91 11.18 19.91
CA GLN A 300 -22.94 11.93 19.21
C GLN A 300 -24.36 11.47 19.57
N GLU A 301 -24.59 10.17 19.70
CA GLU A 301 -25.87 9.60 20.14
C GLU A 301 -26.20 9.98 21.59
N MET A 302 -25.20 9.95 22.49
CA MET A 302 -25.35 10.43 23.86
C MET A 302 -25.71 11.91 23.91
N GLN A 303 -25.03 12.74 23.10
CA GLN A 303 -25.24 14.18 23.07
C GLN A 303 -26.60 14.54 22.45
N ALA A 304 -27.07 13.79 21.46
CA ALA A 304 -28.42 13.91 20.91
C ALA A 304 -29.50 13.49 21.93
N GLY A 305 -29.27 12.43 22.70
CA GLY A 305 -30.16 12.00 23.78
C GLY A 305 -30.28 13.04 24.92
N LEU A 306 -29.16 13.64 25.32
CA LEU A 306 -29.10 14.72 26.31
C LEU A 306 -29.76 16.03 25.80
N ALA A 307 -29.63 16.34 24.51
CA ALA A 307 -30.31 17.48 23.90
C ALA A 307 -31.83 17.26 23.79
N ALA A 308 -32.28 16.04 23.51
CA ALA A 308 -33.70 15.69 23.48
C ALA A 308 -34.33 15.73 24.89
N ALA A 309 -33.58 15.36 25.93
CA ALA A 309 -34.03 15.40 27.32
C ALA A 309 -34.09 16.82 27.91
N SER A 310 -33.40 17.79 27.32
CA SER A 310 -33.40 19.20 27.77
C SER A 310 -34.38 20.10 26.99
N ALA A 311 -35.13 19.54 26.03
CA ALA A 311 -36.18 20.27 25.32
C ALA A 311 -37.37 20.57 26.26
N PRO A 312 -37.83 21.83 26.37
CA PRO A 312 -38.93 22.18 27.25
C PRO A 312 -40.24 21.56 26.75
N ALA A 313 -41.04 21.02 27.68
CA ALA A 313 -42.30 20.35 27.37
C ALA A 313 -43.25 21.28 26.59
N PRO A 314 -43.93 20.79 25.54
CA PRO A 314 -44.86 21.61 24.77
C PRO A 314 -46.01 22.04 25.69
N THR A 315 -46.14 23.35 25.90
CA THR A 315 -47.25 23.94 26.63
C THR A 315 -48.53 23.71 25.85
N GLY A 316 -49.31 22.73 26.28
CA GLY A 316 -50.60 22.39 25.69
C GLY A 316 -51.59 23.53 25.90
N SER A 317 -52.01 24.17 24.81
CA SER A 317 -53.24 24.94 24.76
C SER A 317 -54.43 23.99 24.56
N LYS A 318 -55.38 24.06 25.47
CA LYS A 318 -56.71 23.44 25.39
C LYS A 318 -57.70 24.38 26.06
N PRO A 319 -58.97 24.38 25.63
CA PRO A 319 -59.49 24.57 24.28
C PRO A 319 -59.60 26.05 23.87
#